data_AF-A0A661QXC2-F1
#
_entry.id   AF-A0A661QXC2-F1
#
_cell.length_a   1.000
_cell.length_b   1.000
_cell.length_c   1.000
_cell.angle_alpha   90.00
_cell.angle_beta   90.00
_cell.angle_gamma   90.00
#
_symmetry.space_group_name_H-M   'P 1'
#
loop_
_entity.id
_entity.type
_entity.pdbx_description
1 polymer ?
#
loop_
_entity_poly.entity_id
_entity_poly.type
_entity_poly.pdbx_seq_one_letter_code
_entity_poly.pdbx_strand_id
1 'polypeptide(L)'
;MIFLLPIDTTHAGHGPPSKKSLVYDTKAGDVVTISGFILDNHKEPVGEAEIIVKVNNHEVDRVSTAHNGKYICRFLLPKGQIASSPIQLEIRKTSFKKQVISLQQDEILGKQGQFSIVRDVPPSRTLGSAFWISTIVFILAYALIAFELLHRTIAAMLGAGLMLLISYTIGTINPDYHIFSFEAAIASIDMNVIFLLMGMMMIVGVLKHTGVFQWCAYFAYKLARGKVFVLAIYLMLFTAVSSAFLDNVTTMLLLTGVAIEICVSLSLNPLYMLIPLVLASNIGGTATLIGDPPNIMIGSYAGLTFMDFVVALGALCGVCMVALVIFSRLIWGKDYRSAKVENVEEHIQELKEEYKITDPTLLAYGLGVLAFAVLLFLTHGYWHMEVSIAALMGGAILVTIAIVTGKANLIELIEKDIEWPTLMFFIFLFMIVGAVESTGLLALIADWILHLSQGNFVAALSLILWVAAIMSAFVDNIPFTATMLP
;
A
#
# COMPACT_ATOMS: atom_id res chain seq x y z
N MET A 1 -38.19 8.84 29.24
CA MET A 1 -37.80 10.10 28.59
C MET A 1 -36.73 9.74 27.57
N ILE A 2 -37.17 9.50 26.34
CA ILE A 2 -36.37 8.92 25.23
C ILE A 2 -35.78 10.10 24.46
N PHE A 3 -34.45 10.24 24.49
CA PHE A 3 -33.73 11.21 23.68
C PHE A 3 -33.55 10.64 22.27
N LEU A 4 -34.27 11.21 21.30
CA LEU A 4 -34.02 11.04 19.87
C LEU A 4 -32.73 11.79 19.51
N LEU A 5 -31.68 11.04 19.16
CA LEU A 5 -30.49 11.58 18.50
C LEU A 5 -30.85 11.98 17.05
N PRO A 6 -30.45 13.17 16.58
CA PRO A 6 -30.63 13.55 15.18
C PRO A 6 -29.67 12.74 14.30
N ILE A 7 -30.18 12.32 13.14
CA ILE A 7 -29.49 11.55 12.11
C ILE A 7 -28.21 12.30 11.68
N ASP A 8 -27.08 11.61 11.78
CA ASP A 8 -25.76 12.07 11.36
C ASP A 8 -25.77 12.62 9.92
N THR A 9 -25.39 13.89 9.79
CA THR A 9 -24.98 14.50 8.53
C THR A 9 -23.54 14.09 8.22
N THR A 10 -23.35 12.89 7.66
CA THR A 10 -22.09 12.55 7.00
C THR A 10 -21.92 13.49 5.80
N HIS A 11 -21.01 14.45 5.92
CA HIS A 11 -20.64 15.40 4.89
C HIS A 11 -20.16 14.67 3.63
N ALA A 12 -20.94 14.73 2.54
CA ALA A 12 -20.46 14.36 1.20
C ALA A 12 -19.49 15.44 0.70
N GLY A 13 -18.38 15.00 0.10
CA GLY A 13 -17.18 15.78 -0.21
C GLY A 13 -17.44 17.19 -0.77
N HIS A 14 -16.76 18.16 -0.17
CA HIS A 14 -16.74 19.53 -0.66
C HIS A 14 -15.93 19.59 -1.97
N GLY A 15 -16.63 19.77 -3.10
CA GLY A 15 -16.12 20.63 -4.17
C GLY A 15 -16.00 22.10 -3.68
N PRO A 16 -15.47 23.03 -4.49
CA PRO A 16 -15.17 24.40 -4.06
C PRO A 16 -16.39 25.05 -3.40
N PRO A 17 -16.19 25.95 -2.42
CA PRO A 17 -17.19 26.28 -1.40
C PRO A 17 -18.51 26.75 -2.02
N SER A 18 -19.46 25.83 -2.13
CA SER A 18 -20.85 26.13 -2.41
C SER A 18 -21.44 26.77 -1.15
N LYS A 19 -22.10 27.91 -1.37
CA LYS A 19 -22.66 28.82 -0.36
C LYS A 19 -23.41 28.08 0.76
N LYS A 20 -23.23 28.57 2.00
CA LYS A 20 -24.07 28.44 3.22
C LYS A 20 -25.14 27.34 3.18
N SER A 21 -25.14 26.43 4.17
CA SER A 21 -26.23 25.50 4.46
C SER A 21 -27.60 26.18 4.30
N LEU A 22 -28.24 25.94 3.14
CA LEU A 22 -29.54 26.51 2.83
C LEU A 22 -30.57 25.72 3.65
N VAL A 23 -31.05 26.33 4.74
CA VAL A 23 -32.26 25.87 5.40
C VAL A 23 -33.41 26.16 4.44
N TYR A 24 -33.83 25.16 3.67
CA TYR A 24 -34.89 25.31 2.68
C TYR A 24 -36.25 25.37 3.38
N ASP A 25 -36.92 26.52 3.32
CA ASP A 25 -38.28 26.70 3.83
C ASP A 25 -39.29 26.03 2.87
N THR A 26 -39.90 24.94 3.32
CA THR A 26 -40.97 24.21 2.59
C THR A 26 -42.21 25.08 2.29
N LYS A 27 -42.34 26.28 2.88
CA LYS A 27 -43.38 27.23 2.49
C LYS A 27 -43.13 27.86 1.12
N ALA A 28 -41.87 27.96 0.68
CA ALA A 28 -41.47 28.67 -0.53
C ALA A 28 -41.53 27.81 -1.82
N GLY A 29 -41.59 26.48 -1.71
CA GLY A 29 -41.59 25.56 -2.85
C GLY A 29 -41.51 24.09 -2.42
N ASP A 30 -41.52 23.19 -3.39
CA ASP A 30 -41.27 21.76 -3.18
C ASP A 30 -39.75 21.51 -3.13
N VAL A 31 -39.27 20.89 -2.05
CA VAL A 31 -37.85 20.52 -1.90
C VAL A 31 -37.62 19.17 -2.57
N VAL A 32 -36.71 19.12 -3.53
CA VAL A 32 -36.29 17.88 -4.18
C VAL A 32 -34.89 17.51 -3.73
N THR A 33 -34.74 16.27 -3.29
CA THR A 33 -33.46 15.66 -2.95
C THR A 33 -33.22 14.48 -3.88
N ILE A 34 -32.10 14.51 -4.60
CA ILE A 34 -31.68 13.41 -5.48
C ILE A 34 -30.42 12.82 -4.86
N SER A 35 -30.40 11.52 -4.62
CA SER A 35 -29.22 10.84 -4.12
C SER A 35 -29.01 9.51 -4.84
N GLY A 36 -27.82 8.94 -4.69
CA GLY A 36 -27.50 7.64 -5.27
C GLY A 36 -26.00 7.43 -5.31
N PHE A 37 -25.59 6.38 -6.01
CA PHE A 37 -24.20 6.07 -6.25
C PHE A 37 -23.89 6.07 -7.75
N ILE A 38 -22.71 6.57 -8.10
CA ILE A 38 -22.12 6.31 -9.41
C ILE A 38 -21.19 5.12 -9.25
N LEU A 39 -21.50 4.04 -9.96
CA LEU A 39 -20.77 2.77 -9.89
C LEU A 39 -20.28 2.40 -11.28
N ASP A 40 -19.03 1.95 -11.42
CA ASP A 40 -18.52 1.53 -12.72
C ASP A 40 -19.03 0.14 -13.13
N ASN A 41 -18.50 -0.40 -14.24
CA ASN A 41 -18.89 -1.73 -14.74
C ASN A 41 -18.58 -2.89 -13.78
N HIS A 42 -17.64 -2.69 -12.84
CA HIS A 42 -17.27 -3.66 -11.81
C HIS A 42 -18.03 -3.45 -10.50
N LYS A 43 -18.96 -2.48 -10.47
CA LYS A 43 -19.70 -2.01 -9.28
C LYS A 43 -18.83 -1.27 -8.27
N GLU A 44 -17.67 -0.78 -8.69
CA GLU A 44 -16.81 0.05 -7.86
C GLU A 44 -17.28 1.51 -7.86
N PRO A 45 -17.22 2.21 -6.72
CA PRO A 45 -17.65 3.59 -6.61
C PRO A 45 -16.78 4.54 -7.45
N VAL A 46 -17.43 5.43 -8.19
CA VAL A 46 -16.75 6.44 -9.00
C VAL A 46 -16.77 7.79 -8.28
N GLY A 47 -15.64 8.16 -7.67
CA GLY A 47 -15.45 9.49 -7.09
C GLY A 47 -15.25 10.58 -8.15
N GLU A 48 -15.36 11.85 -7.75
CA GLU A 48 -15.09 13.04 -8.59
C GLU A 48 -15.88 13.15 -9.92
N ALA A 49 -16.99 12.44 -10.05
CA ALA A 49 -17.92 12.65 -11.15
C ALA A 49 -18.78 13.89 -10.84
N GLU A 50 -18.81 14.82 -11.79
CA GLU A 50 -19.65 16.02 -11.73
C GLU A 50 -21.08 15.64 -12.13
N ILE A 51 -22.03 15.94 -11.25
CA ILE A 51 -23.46 15.74 -11.45
C ILE A 51 -24.11 17.12 -11.55
N ILE A 52 -24.63 17.40 -12.74
CA ILE A 52 -25.33 18.63 -13.05
C ILE A 52 -26.82 18.29 -13.14
N VAL A 53 -27.60 18.83 -12.21
CA VAL A 53 -29.05 18.68 -12.24
C VAL A 53 -29.63 19.78 -13.12
N LYS A 54 -30.40 19.37 -14.13
CA LYS A 54 -31.11 20.27 -15.03
C LYS A 54 -32.62 20.08 -14.90
N VAL A 55 -33.34 21.18 -14.75
CA VAL A 55 -34.81 21.20 -14.83
C VAL A 55 -35.20 22.05 -16.01
N ASN A 56 -36.02 21.53 -16.92
CA ASN A 56 -36.38 22.22 -18.17
C ASN A 56 -35.13 22.68 -18.96
N ASN A 57 -34.07 21.88 -18.96
CA ASN A 57 -32.77 22.16 -19.59
C ASN A 57 -31.95 23.32 -18.95
N HIS A 58 -32.40 23.87 -17.82
CA HIS A 58 -31.65 24.85 -17.04
C HIS A 58 -30.96 24.20 -15.84
N GLU A 59 -29.69 24.51 -15.62
CA GLU A 59 -28.92 24.03 -14.46
C GLU A 59 -29.49 24.62 -13.16
N VAL A 60 -29.87 23.75 -12.22
CA VAL A 60 -30.44 24.12 -10.91
C VAL A 60 -29.53 23.75 -9.73
N ASP A 61 -28.68 22.75 -9.89
CA ASP A 61 -27.73 22.30 -8.89
C ASP A 61 -26.53 21.61 -9.55
N ARG A 62 -25.38 21.62 -8.88
CA ARG A 62 -24.14 21.01 -9.34
C ARG A 62 -23.37 20.47 -8.14
N VAL A 63 -23.10 19.18 -8.15
CA VAL A 63 -22.41 18.46 -7.05
C VAL A 63 -21.36 17.52 -7.64
N SER A 64 -20.25 17.34 -6.92
CA SER A 64 -19.25 16.30 -7.23
C SER A 64 -19.48 15.09 -6.33
N THR A 65 -19.35 13.88 -6.87
CA THR A 65 -19.45 12.65 -6.07
C THR A 65 -18.30 12.54 -5.06
N ALA A 66 -18.61 12.09 -3.85
CA ALA A 66 -17.59 11.72 -2.86
C ALA A 66 -16.77 10.50 -3.33
N HIS A 67 -15.64 10.20 -2.65
CA HIS A 67 -14.79 9.05 -3.00
C HIS A 67 -15.54 7.71 -3.06
N ASN A 68 -16.57 7.54 -2.22
CA ASN A 68 -17.45 6.36 -2.24
C ASN A 68 -18.55 6.41 -3.32
N GLY A 69 -18.41 7.26 -4.33
CA GLY A 69 -19.34 7.38 -5.46
C GLY A 69 -20.70 8.00 -5.10
N LYS A 70 -20.92 8.35 -3.83
CA LYS A 70 -22.20 8.89 -3.36
C LYS A 70 -22.38 10.33 -3.79
N TYR A 71 -23.59 10.67 -4.17
CA TYR A 71 -24.01 12.05 -4.40
C TYR A 71 -25.32 12.38 -3.70
N ILE A 72 -25.47 13.66 -3.36
CA ILE A 72 -26.72 14.23 -2.83
C ILE A 72 -26.87 15.63 -3.44
N CYS A 73 -27.86 15.82 -4.28
CA CYS A 73 -28.28 17.11 -4.83
C CYS A 73 -29.54 17.58 -4.11
N ARG A 74 -29.65 18.86 -3.81
CA ARG A 74 -30.82 19.42 -3.13
C ARG A 74 -31.18 20.79 -3.67
N PHE A 75 -32.37 20.90 -4.24
CA PHE A 75 -32.85 22.14 -4.85
C PHE A 75 -34.34 22.36 -4.60
N LEU A 76 -34.79 23.60 -4.80
CA LEU A 76 -36.18 24.01 -4.66
C LEU A 76 -36.84 24.10 -6.04
N LEU A 77 -38.06 23.59 -6.14
CA LEU A 77 -38.94 23.81 -7.28
C LEU A 77 -40.21 24.55 -6.86
N PRO A 78 -40.80 25.38 -7.74
CA PRO A 78 -42.12 25.94 -7.48
C PRO A 78 -43.17 24.82 -7.31
N LYS A 79 -44.13 25.05 -6.40
CA LYS A 79 -45.13 24.03 -6.02
C LYS A 79 -45.85 23.44 -7.23
N GLY A 80 -45.87 22.12 -7.33
CA GLY A 80 -46.60 21.38 -8.36
C GLY A 80 -45.89 21.28 -9.73
N GLN A 81 -44.70 21.86 -9.89
CA GLN A 81 -43.94 21.78 -11.15
C GLN A 81 -43.11 20.50 -11.31
N ILE A 82 -43.02 19.66 -10.28
CA ILE A 82 -42.28 18.38 -10.33
C ILE A 82 -42.90 17.41 -11.34
N ALA A 83 -44.23 17.38 -11.44
CA ALA A 83 -44.93 16.52 -12.40
C ALA A 83 -44.88 17.08 -13.84
N SER A 84 -44.62 18.36 -14.04
CA SER A 84 -44.65 18.99 -15.37
C SER A 84 -43.26 19.27 -15.95
N SER A 85 -42.20 19.20 -15.15
CA SER A 85 -40.86 19.61 -15.55
C SER A 85 -39.94 18.39 -15.70
N PRO A 86 -39.42 18.08 -16.91
CA PRO A 86 -38.38 17.06 -17.05
C PRO A 86 -37.14 17.41 -16.22
N ILE A 87 -36.77 16.51 -15.32
CA ILE A 87 -35.53 16.56 -14.55
C ILE A 87 -34.52 15.67 -15.23
N GLN A 88 -33.35 16.22 -15.55
CA GLN A 88 -32.24 15.52 -16.17
C GLN A 88 -31.01 15.58 -15.27
N LEU A 89 -30.36 14.44 -15.11
CA LEU A 89 -29.05 14.33 -14.50
C LEU A 89 -28.02 14.22 -15.61
N GLU A 90 -27.18 15.23 -15.73
CA GLU A 90 -26.03 15.19 -16.61
C GLU A 90 -24.79 14.84 -15.79
N ILE A 91 -24.17 13.71 -16.13
CA ILE A 91 -23.01 13.17 -15.42
C ILE A 91 -21.78 13.35 -16.31
N ARG A 92 -20.73 13.93 -15.74
CA ARG A 92 -19.47 14.22 -16.41
C ARG A 92 -18.31 13.72 -15.57
N LYS A 93 -17.42 12.94 -16.18
CA LYS A 93 -16.09 12.63 -15.67
C LYS A 93 -15.20 12.33 -16.88
N THR A 94 -13.94 12.74 -16.84
CA THR A 94 -13.00 12.62 -17.98
C THR A 94 -12.82 11.18 -18.45
N SER A 95 -12.88 10.23 -17.53
CA SER A 95 -12.75 8.79 -17.77
C SER A 95 -14.01 8.10 -18.29
N PHE A 96 -15.13 8.83 -18.43
CA PHE A 96 -16.44 8.27 -18.75
C PHE A 96 -17.19 9.05 -19.83
N LYS A 97 -18.02 8.35 -20.62
CA LYS A 97 -18.92 9.01 -21.57
C LYS A 97 -19.86 9.90 -20.78
N LYS A 98 -19.97 11.14 -21.24
CA LYS A 98 -21.03 12.04 -20.80
C LYS A 98 -22.39 11.35 -20.98
N GLN A 99 -23.12 11.20 -19.89
CA GLN A 99 -24.46 10.61 -19.88
C GLN A 99 -25.46 11.66 -19.41
N VAL A 100 -26.61 11.71 -20.08
CA VAL A 100 -27.75 12.53 -19.69
C VAL A 100 -28.92 11.60 -19.43
N ILE A 101 -29.33 11.49 -18.18
CA ILE A 101 -30.39 10.60 -17.74
C ILE A 101 -31.60 11.44 -17.41
N SER A 102 -32.72 11.16 -18.07
CA SER A 102 -34.01 11.77 -17.72
C SER A 102 -34.67 10.92 -16.63
N LEU A 103 -35.02 11.55 -15.51
CA LEU A 103 -35.71 10.89 -14.40
C LEU A 103 -37.18 10.68 -14.77
N GLN A 104 -37.70 9.49 -14.49
CA GLN A 104 -39.10 9.16 -14.75
C GLN A 104 -39.95 9.46 -13.51
N GLN A 105 -41.25 9.75 -13.70
CA GLN A 105 -42.14 10.23 -12.63
C GLN A 105 -42.41 9.20 -11.54
N ASP A 106 -42.29 7.91 -11.87
CA ASP A 106 -42.44 6.75 -11.00
C ASP A 106 -41.24 6.56 -10.05
N GLU A 107 -40.09 7.19 -10.32
CA GLU A 107 -38.90 7.14 -9.47
C GLU A 107 -38.95 8.15 -8.30
N ILE A 108 -39.98 9.00 -8.25
CA ILE A 108 -40.11 10.08 -7.27
C ILE A 108 -40.84 9.58 -6.01
N LEU A 109 -40.11 9.44 -4.90
CA LEU A 109 -40.64 9.03 -3.60
C LEU A 109 -40.90 10.27 -2.72
N GLY A 110 -42.16 10.57 -2.39
CA GLY A 110 -42.47 11.66 -1.46
C GLY A 110 -43.92 12.14 -1.48
N LYS A 111 -44.38 12.74 -0.38
CA LYS A 111 -45.66 13.45 -0.26
C LYS A 111 -45.45 14.72 0.58
N GLN A 112 -46.24 15.78 0.32
CA GLN A 112 -46.25 17.05 1.07
C GLN A 112 -44.97 17.90 0.95
N GLY A 113 -44.51 18.18 -0.28
CA GLY A 113 -43.47 19.21 -0.53
C GLY A 113 -42.03 18.77 -0.26
N GLN A 114 -41.81 17.48 0.02
CA GLN A 114 -40.48 16.84 0.00
C GLN A 114 -40.52 15.62 -0.91
N PHE A 115 -39.58 15.55 -1.83
CA PHE A 115 -39.46 14.49 -2.83
C PHE A 115 -38.03 13.98 -2.88
N SER A 116 -37.87 12.66 -2.89
CA SER A 116 -36.59 11.96 -2.91
C SER A 116 -36.50 11.04 -4.13
N ILE A 117 -35.37 11.06 -4.82
CA ILE A 117 -35.09 10.15 -5.95
C ILE A 117 -33.78 9.43 -5.63
N VAL A 118 -33.80 8.09 -5.71
CA VAL A 118 -32.60 7.26 -5.54
C VAL A 118 -32.26 6.59 -6.86
N ARG A 119 -31.11 6.93 -7.47
CA ARG A 119 -30.72 6.35 -8.75
C ARG A 119 -29.23 6.08 -8.86
N ASP A 120 -28.91 4.81 -9.09
CA ASP A 120 -27.55 4.39 -9.41
C ASP A 120 -27.30 4.50 -10.90
N VAL A 121 -26.11 4.95 -11.27
CA VAL A 121 -25.73 5.17 -12.67
C VAL A 121 -24.49 4.36 -13.01
N PRO A 122 -24.56 3.48 -14.03
CA PRO A 122 -23.40 2.82 -14.60
C PRO A 122 -22.84 3.62 -15.80
N PRO A 123 -21.87 4.53 -15.60
CA PRO A 123 -21.26 5.23 -16.71
C PRO A 123 -20.38 4.30 -17.55
N SER A 124 -20.51 4.37 -18.87
CA SER A 124 -19.62 3.64 -19.78
C SER A 124 -18.28 4.37 -19.91
N ARG A 125 -17.16 3.71 -19.64
CA ARG A 125 -15.81 4.29 -19.70
C ARG A 125 -15.43 4.81 -21.10
N THR A 126 -14.56 5.81 -21.15
CA THR A 126 -13.94 6.35 -22.37
C THR A 126 -12.44 6.48 -22.22
N LEU A 127 -11.70 6.08 -23.26
CA LEU A 127 -10.25 6.28 -23.35
C LEU A 127 -9.96 7.70 -23.85
N GLY A 128 -10.18 8.69 -22.99
CA GLY A 128 -9.96 10.11 -23.27
C GLY A 128 -8.50 10.55 -23.13
N SER A 129 -8.23 11.85 -23.26
CA SER A 129 -6.88 12.42 -23.13
C SER A 129 -6.25 12.15 -21.76
N ALA A 130 -7.01 12.35 -20.68
CA ALA A 130 -6.56 12.05 -19.32
C ALA A 130 -6.09 10.59 -19.15
N PHE A 131 -6.79 9.62 -19.76
CA PHE A 131 -6.39 8.21 -19.76
C PHE A 131 -5.02 8.00 -20.39
N TRP A 132 -4.82 8.51 -21.60
CA TRP A 132 -3.55 8.31 -22.30
C TRP A 132 -2.39 9.03 -21.61
N ILE A 133 -2.60 10.24 -21.11
CA ILE A 133 -1.57 11.00 -20.39
C ILE A 133 -1.16 10.27 -19.11
N SER A 134 -2.13 9.90 -18.27
CA SER A 134 -1.84 9.17 -17.03
C SER A 134 -1.15 7.84 -17.32
N THR A 135 -1.61 7.08 -18.33
CA THR A 135 -0.99 5.81 -18.75
C THR A 135 0.46 6.01 -19.24
N ILE A 136 0.72 7.03 -20.06
CA ILE A 136 2.07 7.31 -20.57
C ILE A 136 3.01 7.73 -19.43
N VAL A 137 2.56 8.64 -18.55
CA VAL A 137 3.37 9.09 -17.41
C VAL A 137 3.63 7.93 -16.45
N PHE A 138 2.63 7.08 -16.21
CA PHE A 138 2.77 5.85 -15.44
C PHE A 138 3.83 4.94 -16.04
N ILE A 139 3.68 4.52 -17.29
CA ILE A 139 4.63 3.63 -17.99
C ILE A 139 6.05 4.23 -17.99
N LEU A 140 6.18 5.53 -18.19
CA LEU A 140 7.49 6.20 -18.17
C LEU A 140 8.11 6.20 -16.77
N ALA A 141 7.37 6.59 -15.73
CA ALA A 141 7.86 6.52 -14.35
C ALA A 141 8.27 5.09 -13.99
N TYR A 142 7.47 4.12 -14.41
CA TYR A 142 7.71 2.70 -14.21
C TYR A 142 8.96 2.19 -14.92
N ALA A 143 9.17 2.58 -16.18
CA ALA A 143 10.37 2.24 -16.94
C ALA A 143 11.63 2.86 -16.30
N LEU A 144 11.55 4.10 -15.81
CA LEU A 144 12.66 4.73 -15.09
C LEU A 144 13.04 3.96 -13.82
N ILE A 145 12.06 3.41 -13.09
CA ILE A 145 12.27 2.59 -11.90
C ILE A 145 12.86 1.21 -12.29
N ALA A 146 12.21 0.51 -13.22
CA ALA A 146 12.56 -0.86 -13.60
C ALA A 146 13.95 -0.99 -14.23
N PHE A 147 14.36 -0.01 -15.03
CA PHE A 147 15.70 0.03 -15.63
C PHE A 147 16.73 0.75 -14.76
N GLU A 148 16.37 1.12 -13.53
CA GLU A 148 17.21 1.86 -12.57
C GLU A 148 17.86 3.12 -13.17
N LEU A 149 17.22 3.75 -14.17
CA LEU A 149 17.73 4.95 -14.84
C LEU A 149 17.72 6.18 -13.92
N LEU A 150 16.88 6.13 -12.89
CA LEU A 150 16.70 7.19 -11.92
C LEU A 150 16.32 6.58 -10.56
N HIS A 151 16.69 7.22 -9.46
CA HIS A 151 16.33 6.74 -8.12
C HIS A 151 14.81 6.62 -7.98
N ARG A 152 14.32 5.45 -7.52
CA ARG A 152 12.88 5.11 -7.51
C ARG A 152 11.97 6.19 -6.91
N THR A 153 12.41 6.80 -5.81
CA THR A 153 11.69 7.91 -5.14
C THR A 153 11.52 9.13 -6.03
N ILE A 154 12.58 9.51 -6.77
CA ILE A 154 12.54 10.69 -7.64
C ILE A 154 11.67 10.39 -8.86
N ALA A 155 11.70 9.17 -9.39
CA ALA A 155 10.88 8.76 -10.53
C ALA A 155 9.39 8.80 -10.18
N ALA A 156 9.02 8.24 -9.02
CA ALA A 156 7.66 8.31 -8.50
C ALA A 156 7.23 9.76 -8.22
N MET A 157 8.09 10.57 -7.58
CA MET A 157 7.80 11.98 -7.31
C MET A 157 7.57 12.79 -8.59
N LEU A 158 8.41 12.60 -9.62
CA LEU A 158 8.25 13.26 -10.92
C LEU A 158 6.96 12.82 -11.61
N GLY A 159 6.63 11.52 -11.57
CA GLY A 159 5.38 11.01 -12.16
C GLY A 159 4.15 11.60 -11.48
N ALA A 160 4.07 11.52 -10.14
CA ALA A 160 2.96 12.07 -9.36
C ALA A 160 2.85 13.60 -9.54
N GLY A 161 3.98 14.29 -9.43
CA GLY A 161 4.06 15.75 -9.61
C GLY A 161 3.64 16.19 -11.01
N LEU A 162 4.04 15.47 -12.05
CA LEU A 162 3.65 15.77 -13.43
C LEU A 162 2.16 15.54 -13.67
N MET A 163 1.59 14.46 -13.15
CA MET A 163 0.13 14.20 -13.25
C MET A 163 -0.70 15.29 -12.56
N LEU A 164 -0.29 15.71 -11.36
CA LEU A 164 -0.94 16.81 -10.65
C LEU A 164 -0.75 18.14 -11.37
N LEU A 165 0.47 18.42 -11.85
CA LEU A 165 0.76 19.64 -12.61
C LEU A 165 -0.14 19.73 -13.85
N ILE A 166 -0.25 18.66 -14.64
CA ILE A 166 -1.13 18.61 -15.82
C ILE A 166 -2.59 18.82 -15.40
N SER A 167 -3.05 18.15 -14.34
CA SER A 167 -4.45 18.23 -13.88
C SER A 167 -4.86 19.63 -13.44
N TYR A 168 -3.98 20.38 -12.79
CA TYR A 168 -4.25 21.72 -12.27
C TYR A 168 -3.84 22.87 -13.22
N THR A 169 -3.09 22.59 -14.28
CA THR A 169 -2.74 23.59 -15.30
C THR A 169 -3.58 23.39 -16.56
N ILE A 170 -3.22 22.41 -17.39
CA ILE A 170 -3.90 22.09 -18.65
C ILE A 170 -5.32 21.59 -18.38
N GLY A 171 -5.51 20.77 -17.34
CA GLY A 171 -6.83 20.27 -16.92
C GLY A 171 -7.80 21.37 -16.47
N THR A 172 -7.29 22.47 -15.92
CA THR A 172 -8.10 23.65 -15.56
C THR A 172 -8.57 24.42 -16.81
N ILE A 173 -7.73 24.46 -17.86
CA ILE A 173 -8.07 25.12 -19.12
C ILE A 173 -8.98 24.25 -19.97
N ASN A 174 -8.66 22.96 -20.07
CA ASN A 174 -9.43 21.96 -20.78
C ASN A 174 -9.75 20.78 -19.84
N PRO A 175 -11.00 20.65 -19.38
CA PRO A 175 -11.42 19.60 -18.48
C PRO A 175 -11.06 18.19 -18.94
N ASP A 176 -10.94 17.91 -20.24
CA ASP A 176 -10.61 16.58 -20.78
C ASP A 176 -9.20 16.08 -20.37
N TYR A 177 -8.34 17.00 -19.90
CA TYR A 177 -6.98 16.72 -19.44
C TYR A 177 -6.88 16.59 -17.91
N HIS A 178 -7.98 16.79 -17.19
CA HIS A 178 -8.02 16.61 -15.74
C HIS A 178 -7.96 15.11 -15.40
N ILE A 179 -6.91 14.69 -14.70
CA ILE A 179 -6.67 13.28 -14.33
C ILE A 179 -7.39 12.97 -13.02
N PHE A 180 -7.06 13.73 -11.97
CA PHE A 180 -7.61 13.63 -10.62
C PHE A 180 -7.27 14.88 -9.79
N SER A 181 -7.98 15.10 -8.68
CA SER A 181 -7.66 16.20 -7.75
C SER A 181 -6.51 15.87 -6.79
N PHE A 182 -6.00 16.90 -6.12
CA PHE A 182 -5.03 16.77 -5.04
C PHE A 182 -5.63 16.01 -3.86
N GLU A 183 -6.90 16.24 -3.54
CA GLU A 183 -7.61 15.52 -2.49
C GLU A 183 -7.72 14.03 -2.81
N ALA A 184 -8.04 13.66 -4.06
CA ALA A 184 -8.01 12.28 -4.52
C ALA A 184 -6.61 11.68 -4.51
N ALA A 185 -5.59 12.45 -4.87
CA ALA A 185 -4.21 12.00 -4.77
C ALA A 185 -3.82 11.69 -3.32
N ILE A 186 -4.16 12.55 -2.36
CA ILE A 186 -3.91 12.30 -0.94
C ILE A 186 -4.74 11.12 -0.43
N ALA A 187 -6.00 10.99 -0.86
CA ALA A 187 -6.86 9.88 -0.48
C ALA A 187 -6.39 8.52 -1.02
N SER A 188 -5.63 8.50 -2.12
CA SER A 188 -5.04 7.26 -2.66
C SER A 188 -3.86 6.73 -1.84
N ILE A 189 -3.30 7.53 -0.92
CA ILE A 189 -2.18 7.11 -0.07
C ILE A 189 -2.68 6.19 1.03
N ASP A 190 -2.18 4.96 1.05
CA ASP A 190 -2.44 4.05 2.17
C ASP A 190 -1.59 4.44 3.39
N MET A 191 -2.19 5.19 4.31
CA MET A 191 -1.54 5.63 5.55
C MET A 191 -1.22 4.48 6.50
N ASN A 192 -1.93 3.35 6.42
CA ASN A 192 -1.61 2.16 7.20
C ASN A 192 -0.24 1.61 6.79
N VAL A 193 0.00 1.51 5.48
CA VAL A 193 1.31 1.10 4.95
C VAL A 193 2.41 2.07 5.40
N ILE A 194 2.21 3.38 5.22
CA ILE A 194 3.23 4.39 5.57
C ILE A 194 3.56 4.36 7.06
N PHE A 195 2.55 4.35 7.93
CA PHE A 195 2.77 4.37 9.38
C PHE A 195 3.29 3.05 9.92
N LEU A 196 2.89 1.91 9.33
CA LEU A 196 3.43 0.61 9.70
C LEU A 196 4.93 0.55 9.39
N LEU A 197 5.34 0.94 8.17
CA LEU A 197 6.75 0.99 7.79
C LEU A 197 7.54 1.94 8.68
N MET A 198 7.03 3.15 8.92
CA MET A 198 7.68 4.12 9.81
C MET A 198 7.84 3.56 11.24
N GLY A 199 6.79 2.95 11.80
CA GLY A 199 6.81 2.33 13.12
C GLY A 199 7.87 1.24 13.23
N MET A 200 7.92 0.35 12.24
CA MET A 200 8.91 -0.72 12.20
C MET A 200 10.33 -0.19 12.00
N MET A 201 10.55 0.75 11.08
CA MET A 201 11.86 1.40 10.87
C MET A 201 12.38 2.07 12.15
N MET A 202 11.50 2.68 12.96
CA MET A 202 11.89 3.21 14.27
C MET A 202 12.34 2.11 15.23
N ILE A 203 11.61 0.99 15.30
CA ILE A 203 11.97 -0.14 16.18
C ILE A 203 13.33 -0.73 15.77
N VAL A 204 13.50 -1.01 14.46
CA VAL A 204 14.75 -1.59 13.95
C VAL A 204 15.91 -0.61 14.03
N GLY A 205 15.63 0.67 13.77
CA GLY A 205 16.58 1.76 13.89
C GLY A 205 17.18 1.86 15.28
N VAL A 206 16.41 1.63 16.35
CA VAL A 206 16.97 1.56 17.71
C VAL A 206 17.70 0.23 17.94
N LEU A 207 17.13 -0.90 17.50
CA LEU A 207 17.73 -2.22 17.72
C LEU A 207 19.10 -2.39 17.06
N LYS A 208 19.35 -1.78 15.89
CA LYS A 208 20.64 -1.92 15.21
C LYS A 208 21.82 -1.35 16.00
N HIS A 209 21.59 -0.32 16.83
CA HIS A 209 22.62 0.27 17.69
C HIS A 209 23.02 -0.63 18.86
N THR A 210 22.25 -1.69 19.15
CA THR A 210 22.53 -2.63 20.25
C THR A 210 23.54 -3.72 19.91
N GLY A 211 23.93 -3.84 18.63
CA GLY A 211 24.84 -4.89 18.15
C GLY A 211 24.19 -6.28 18.04
N VAL A 212 22.85 -6.38 18.16
CA VAL A 212 22.14 -7.67 18.15
C VAL A 212 22.35 -8.46 16.86
N PHE A 213 22.38 -7.78 15.71
CA PHE A 213 22.52 -8.44 14.42
C PHE A 213 23.91 -9.03 14.21
N GLN A 214 24.95 -8.28 14.55
CA GLN A 214 26.34 -8.75 14.54
C GLN A 214 26.51 -9.92 15.53
N TRP A 215 25.95 -9.80 16.73
CA TRP A 215 26.00 -10.85 17.74
C TRP A 215 25.31 -12.14 17.27
N CYS A 216 24.14 -12.05 16.61
CA CYS A 216 23.45 -13.19 16.05
C CYS A 216 24.28 -13.90 14.98
N ALA A 217 25.00 -13.15 14.14
CA ALA A 217 25.87 -13.72 13.14
C ALA A 217 27.11 -14.40 13.75
N TYR A 218 27.73 -13.80 14.77
CA TYR A 218 28.74 -14.47 15.61
C TYR A 218 28.20 -15.79 16.16
N PHE A 219 26.98 -15.76 16.71
CA PHE A 219 26.36 -16.94 17.31
C PHE A 219 26.12 -18.04 16.26
N ALA A 220 25.67 -17.68 15.05
CA ALA A 220 25.51 -18.59 13.93
C ALA A 220 26.85 -19.24 13.53
N TYR A 221 27.93 -18.46 13.44
CA TYR A 221 29.28 -18.96 13.14
C TYR A 221 29.77 -19.95 14.21
N LYS A 222 29.63 -19.58 15.48
CA LYS A 222 29.97 -20.44 16.63
C LYS A 222 29.22 -21.77 16.60
N LEU A 223 27.93 -21.74 16.24
CA LEU A 223 27.08 -22.94 16.19
C LEU A 223 27.43 -23.85 15.01
N ALA A 224 27.90 -23.27 13.90
CA ALA A 224 28.31 -24.01 12.71
C ALA A 224 29.63 -24.79 12.86
N ARG A 225 30.49 -24.40 13.82
CA ARG A 225 31.76 -25.09 14.18
C ARG A 225 32.60 -25.45 12.95
N GLY A 226 32.78 -24.50 12.04
CA GLY A 226 33.61 -24.67 10.84
C GLY A 226 32.93 -25.37 9.65
N LYS A 227 31.65 -25.77 9.75
CA LYS A 227 30.91 -26.32 8.60
C LYS A 227 30.17 -25.21 7.87
N VAL A 228 30.73 -24.73 6.77
CA VAL A 228 30.16 -23.61 5.99
C VAL A 228 28.72 -23.85 5.52
N PHE A 229 28.38 -25.07 5.09
CA PHE A 229 27.00 -25.37 4.71
C PHE A 229 26.02 -25.26 5.88
N VAL A 230 26.43 -25.66 7.09
CA VAL A 230 25.61 -25.53 8.31
C VAL A 230 25.49 -24.06 8.71
N LEU A 231 26.56 -23.29 8.56
CA LEU A 231 26.55 -21.84 8.72
C LEU A 231 25.53 -21.18 7.79
N ALA A 232 25.53 -21.56 6.51
CA ALA A 232 24.59 -21.03 5.52
C ALA A 232 23.15 -21.30 5.95
N ILE A 233 22.86 -22.51 6.46
CA ILE A 233 21.52 -22.85 6.98
C ILE A 233 21.14 -21.97 8.16
N TYR A 234 22.03 -21.78 9.15
CA TYR A 234 21.71 -20.95 10.30
C TYR A 234 21.49 -19.49 9.92
N LEU A 235 22.32 -18.95 9.03
CA LEU A 235 22.14 -17.60 8.53
C LEU A 235 20.84 -17.48 7.73
N MET A 236 20.53 -18.41 6.82
CA MET A 236 19.25 -18.43 6.09
C MET A 236 18.03 -18.49 7.01
N LEU A 237 18.06 -19.36 8.02
CA LEU A 237 16.97 -19.46 9.00
C LEU A 237 16.83 -18.18 9.82
N PHE A 238 17.94 -17.61 10.26
CA PHE A 238 17.94 -16.33 10.95
C PHE A 238 17.38 -15.22 10.07
N THR A 239 17.86 -15.10 8.83
CA THR A 239 17.36 -14.14 7.84
C THR A 239 15.87 -14.29 7.61
N ALA A 240 15.38 -15.50 7.37
CA ALA A 240 13.96 -15.73 7.11
C ALA A 240 13.08 -15.36 8.32
N VAL A 241 13.51 -15.73 9.53
CA VAL A 241 12.77 -15.37 10.76
C VAL A 241 12.84 -13.87 11.03
N SER A 242 13.99 -13.23 10.84
CA SER A 242 14.14 -11.78 10.96
C SER A 242 13.27 -11.05 9.94
N SER A 243 13.33 -11.42 8.66
CA SER A 243 12.47 -10.87 7.60
C SER A 243 10.97 -11.09 7.84
N ALA A 244 10.57 -12.12 8.58
CA ALA A 244 9.16 -12.32 8.91
C ALA A 244 8.62 -11.22 9.85
N PHE A 245 9.48 -10.48 10.54
CA PHE A 245 9.09 -9.43 11.49
C PHE A 245 9.71 -8.07 11.19
N LEU A 246 10.73 -8.01 10.36
CA LEU A 246 11.46 -6.81 9.94
C LEU A 246 11.35 -6.71 8.41
N ASP A 247 11.48 -5.52 7.85
CA ASP A 247 11.49 -5.39 6.39
C ASP A 247 12.74 -6.06 5.78
N ASN A 248 12.57 -6.55 4.56
CA ASN A 248 13.61 -7.28 3.82
C ASN A 248 14.87 -6.46 3.58
N VAL A 249 14.72 -5.17 3.25
CA VAL A 249 15.84 -4.27 2.94
C VAL A 249 16.72 -4.11 4.17
N THR A 250 16.13 -3.78 5.32
CA THR A 250 16.87 -3.61 6.58
C THR A 250 17.56 -4.90 7.01
N THR A 251 16.86 -6.04 6.91
CA THR A 251 17.45 -7.35 7.23
C THR A 251 18.69 -7.63 6.37
N MET A 252 18.62 -7.35 5.07
CA MET A 252 19.74 -7.55 4.16
C MET A 252 20.88 -6.54 4.35
N LEU A 253 20.59 -5.26 4.61
CA LEU A 253 21.63 -4.26 4.88
C LEU A 253 22.51 -4.66 6.09
N LEU A 254 21.88 -5.23 7.11
CA LEU A 254 22.56 -5.67 8.32
C LEU A 254 23.35 -6.97 8.12
N LEU A 255 22.76 -7.94 7.42
CA LEU A 255 23.39 -9.26 7.24
C LEU A 255 24.40 -9.32 6.10
N THR A 256 24.31 -8.43 5.10
CA THR A 256 25.23 -8.43 3.95
C THR A 256 26.67 -8.17 4.40
N GLY A 257 26.88 -7.17 5.26
CA GLY A 257 28.23 -6.86 5.78
C GLY A 257 28.84 -8.06 6.48
N VAL A 258 28.08 -8.69 7.38
CA VAL A 258 28.57 -9.85 8.13
C VAL A 258 28.78 -11.08 7.23
N ALA A 259 27.87 -11.33 6.28
CA ALA A 259 28.02 -12.44 5.35
C ALA A 259 29.25 -12.27 4.45
N ILE A 260 29.55 -11.03 4.00
CA ILE A 260 30.75 -10.72 3.24
C ILE A 260 32.00 -10.98 4.08
N GLU A 261 32.04 -10.49 5.32
CA GLU A 261 33.20 -10.66 6.21
C GLU A 261 33.50 -12.15 6.51
N ILE A 262 32.45 -12.93 6.76
CA ILE A 262 32.53 -14.38 6.89
C ILE A 262 33.04 -15.04 5.60
N CYS A 263 32.61 -14.58 4.43
CA CYS A 263 33.08 -15.15 3.17
C CYS A 263 34.56 -14.79 2.91
N VAL A 264 34.97 -13.57 3.22
CA VAL A 264 36.36 -13.10 3.08
C VAL A 264 37.29 -13.92 3.98
N SER A 265 36.93 -14.13 5.25
CA SER A 265 37.70 -14.99 6.16
C SER A 265 37.81 -16.44 5.67
N LEU A 266 36.73 -16.98 5.12
CA LEU A 266 36.69 -18.36 4.60
C LEU A 266 37.26 -18.52 3.18
N SER A 267 37.77 -17.43 2.57
CA SER A 267 38.22 -17.39 1.16
C SER A 267 37.15 -17.88 0.17
N LEU A 268 35.89 -17.54 0.41
CA LEU A 268 34.74 -17.88 -0.43
C LEU A 268 34.26 -16.67 -1.22
N ASN A 269 33.70 -16.94 -2.40
CA ASN A 269 32.96 -15.90 -3.12
C ASN A 269 31.72 -15.49 -2.29
N PRO A 270 31.56 -14.20 -1.93
CA PRO A 270 30.42 -13.74 -1.13
C PRO A 270 29.05 -14.09 -1.71
N LEU A 271 28.94 -14.20 -3.04
CA LEU A 271 27.69 -14.57 -3.71
C LEU A 271 27.14 -15.93 -3.27
N TYR A 272 28.01 -16.84 -2.85
CA TYR A 272 27.60 -18.18 -2.39
C TYR A 272 26.84 -18.13 -1.06
N MET A 273 27.00 -17.08 -0.26
CA MET A 273 26.20 -16.83 0.94
C MET A 273 25.09 -15.82 0.67
N LEU A 274 25.38 -14.74 -0.05
CA LEU A 274 24.44 -13.63 -0.24
C LEU A 274 23.19 -14.06 -1.02
N ILE A 275 23.31 -14.84 -2.10
CA ILE A 275 22.15 -15.26 -2.90
C ILE A 275 21.16 -16.09 -2.06
N PRO A 276 21.59 -17.16 -1.36
CA PRO A 276 20.70 -17.87 -0.44
C PRO A 276 20.07 -16.98 0.64
N LEU A 277 20.81 -16.00 1.17
CA LEU A 277 20.28 -15.09 2.19
C LEU A 277 19.18 -14.17 1.63
N VAL A 278 19.40 -13.59 0.43
CA VAL A 278 18.37 -12.78 -0.25
C VAL A 278 17.11 -13.61 -0.52
N LEU A 279 17.26 -14.84 -1.00
CA LEU A 279 16.12 -15.73 -1.24
C LEU A 279 15.41 -16.12 0.06
N ALA A 280 16.17 -16.38 1.14
CA ALA A 280 15.60 -16.66 2.45
C ALA A 280 14.87 -15.44 3.04
N SER A 281 15.41 -14.24 2.85
CA SER A 281 14.78 -12.97 3.24
C SER A 281 13.43 -12.83 2.56
N ASN A 282 13.38 -13.00 1.24
CA ASN A 282 12.11 -12.92 0.50
C ASN A 282 11.10 -13.99 0.96
N ILE A 283 11.51 -15.26 1.12
CA ILE A 283 10.61 -16.34 1.58
C ILE A 283 10.09 -16.04 3.00
N GLY A 284 10.97 -15.60 3.89
CA GLY A 284 10.61 -15.22 5.26
C GLY A 284 9.67 -14.02 5.30
N GLY A 285 9.96 -12.98 4.50
CA GLY A 285 9.16 -11.76 4.41
C GLY A 285 7.76 -12.03 3.87
N THR A 286 7.62 -12.94 2.88
CA THR A 286 6.33 -13.39 2.36
C THR A 286 5.48 -14.15 3.39
N ALA A 287 6.08 -14.71 4.44
CA ALA A 287 5.34 -15.53 5.41
C ALA A 287 4.36 -14.72 6.30
N THR A 288 4.55 -13.41 6.41
CA THR A 288 3.75 -12.55 7.29
C THR A 288 3.28 -11.31 6.57
N LEU A 289 2.25 -10.67 7.16
CA LEU A 289 1.69 -9.42 6.65
C LEU A 289 2.71 -8.26 6.64
N ILE A 290 3.76 -8.31 7.46
CA ILE A 290 4.62 -7.14 7.76
C ILE A 290 6.01 -7.26 7.13
N GLY A 291 6.44 -8.47 6.76
CA GLY A 291 7.80 -8.71 6.29
C GLY A 291 8.18 -7.99 4.99
N ASP A 292 7.19 -7.60 4.18
CA ASP A 292 7.43 -6.82 2.95
C ASP A 292 6.28 -5.82 2.68
N PRO A 293 6.56 -4.63 2.14
CA PRO A 293 5.51 -3.66 1.83
C PRO A 293 4.38 -4.16 0.91
N PRO A 294 4.64 -4.98 -0.14
CA PRO A 294 3.58 -5.60 -0.93
C PRO A 294 2.56 -6.37 -0.10
N ASN A 295 3.00 -7.11 0.93
CA ASN A 295 2.11 -7.88 1.78
C ASN A 295 1.21 -6.96 2.59
N ILE A 296 1.78 -5.88 3.13
CA ILE A 296 1.02 -4.87 3.88
C ILE A 296 -0.06 -4.26 2.97
N MET A 297 0.30 -3.92 1.73
CA MET A 297 -0.63 -3.34 0.76
C MET A 297 -1.75 -4.32 0.41
N ILE A 298 -1.44 -5.59 0.19
CA ILE A 298 -2.44 -6.65 -0.06
C ILE A 298 -3.35 -6.80 1.16
N GLY A 299 -2.80 -6.85 2.37
CA GLY A 299 -3.60 -7.04 3.57
C GLY A 299 -4.48 -5.84 3.91
N SER A 300 -3.97 -4.62 3.72
CA SER A 300 -4.73 -3.38 3.91
C SER A 300 -5.88 -3.28 2.90
N TYR A 301 -5.60 -3.55 1.62
CA TYR A 301 -6.62 -3.49 0.56
C TYR A 301 -7.69 -4.59 0.71
N ALA A 302 -7.29 -5.83 0.96
CA ALA A 302 -8.21 -6.96 1.08
C ALA A 302 -8.81 -7.13 2.49
N GLY A 303 -8.44 -6.28 3.46
CA GLY A 303 -8.88 -6.38 4.85
C GLY A 303 -8.44 -7.66 5.56
N LEU A 304 -7.28 -8.20 5.18
CA LEU A 304 -6.74 -9.45 5.73
C LEU A 304 -6.02 -9.20 7.05
N THR A 305 -6.20 -10.12 8.00
CA THR A 305 -5.50 -10.07 9.27
C THR A 305 -4.09 -10.64 9.17
N PHE A 306 -3.26 -10.37 10.18
CA PHE A 306 -1.91 -10.93 10.27
C PHE A 306 -1.95 -12.47 10.29
N MET A 307 -2.94 -13.03 10.99
CA MET A 307 -3.12 -14.48 11.09
C MET A 307 -3.59 -15.10 9.78
N ASP A 308 -4.37 -14.39 8.96
CA ASP A 308 -4.77 -14.89 7.64
C ASP A 308 -3.55 -15.13 6.75
N PHE A 309 -2.58 -14.21 6.77
CA PHE A 309 -1.30 -14.37 6.07
C PHE A 309 -0.50 -15.56 6.59
N VAL A 310 -0.33 -15.67 7.92
CA VAL A 310 0.46 -16.77 8.52
C VAL A 310 -0.16 -18.13 8.23
N VAL A 311 -1.49 -18.25 8.30
CA VAL A 311 -2.19 -19.50 8.00
C VAL A 311 -2.10 -19.85 6.52
N ALA A 312 -2.25 -18.87 5.63
CA ALA A 312 -2.20 -19.09 4.18
C ALA A 312 -0.79 -19.40 3.66
N LEU A 313 0.22 -18.67 4.16
CA LEU A 313 1.57 -18.67 3.58
C LEU A 313 2.63 -19.33 4.46
N GLY A 314 2.45 -19.38 5.79
CA GLY A 314 3.50 -19.84 6.71
C GLY A 314 3.97 -21.28 6.42
N ALA A 315 3.04 -22.21 6.18
CA ALA A 315 3.38 -23.58 5.83
C ALA A 315 4.08 -23.67 4.46
N LEU A 316 3.61 -22.90 3.49
CA LEU A 316 4.19 -22.83 2.15
C LEU A 316 5.61 -22.27 2.18
N CYS A 317 5.84 -21.19 2.93
CA CYS A 317 7.17 -20.62 3.14
C CYS A 317 8.11 -21.62 3.83
N GLY A 318 7.61 -22.43 4.77
CA GLY A 318 8.36 -23.54 5.35
C GLY A 318 8.83 -24.56 4.31
N VAL A 319 7.95 -24.94 3.38
CA VAL A 319 8.31 -25.82 2.25
C VAL A 319 9.31 -25.15 1.32
N CYS A 320 9.13 -23.87 1.00
CA CYS A 320 10.05 -23.09 0.18
C CYS A 320 11.44 -22.97 0.83
N MET A 321 11.53 -22.83 2.16
CA MET A 321 12.81 -22.83 2.88
C MET A 321 13.52 -24.17 2.77
N VAL A 322 12.80 -25.29 2.89
CA VAL A 322 13.39 -26.63 2.67
C VAL A 322 13.89 -26.77 1.23
N ALA A 323 13.09 -26.33 0.26
CA ALA A 323 13.49 -26.32 -1.15
C ALA A 323 14.73 -25.44 -1.38
N LEU A 324 14.81 -24.27 -0.75
CA LEU A 324 15.97 -23.38 -0.82
C LEU A 324 17.23 -24.01 -0.22
N VAL A 325 17.13 -24.71 0.91
CA VAL A 325 18.26 -25.43 1.51
C VAL A 325 18.76 -26.54 0.58
N ILE A 326 17.86 -27.29 -0.05
CA ILE A 326 18.21 -28.32 -1.03
C ILE A 326 18.86 -27.67 -2.26
N PHE A 327 18.28 -26.61 -2.79
CA PHE A 327 18.81 -25.84 -3.92
C PHE A 327 20.22 -25.32 -3.64
N SER A 328 20.42 -24.69 -2.48
CA SER A 328 21.72 -24.17 -2.04
C SER A 328 22.76 -25.29 -1.94
N ARG A 329 22.37 -26.47 -1.43
CA ARG A 329 23.24 -27.65 -1.39
C ARG A 329 23.63 -28.14 -2.79
N LEU A 330 22.69 -28.16 -3.73
CA LEU A 330 22.92 -28.68 -5.09
C LEU A 330 23.82 -27.75 -5.91
N ILE A 331 23.64 -26.43 -5.78
CA ILE A 331 24.41 -25.44 -6.54
C ILE A 331 25.78 -25.19 -5.89
N TRP A 332 25.82 -24.82 -4.61
CA TRP A 332 27.05 -24.36 -3.94
C TRP A 332 27.68 -25.38 -2.97
N GLY A 333 27.12 -26.60 -2.87
CA GLY A 333 27.62 -27.60 -1.93
C GLY A 333 29.03 -28.12 -2.20
N LYS A 334 29.60 -27.87 -3.39
CA LYS A 334 31.02 -28.11 -3.69
C LYS A 334 31.87 -26.95 -3.19
N ASP A 335 31.46 -25.72 -3.46
CA ASP A 335 32.15 -24.50 -3.03
C ASP A 335 32.21 -24.37 -1.50
N TYR A 336 31.11 -24.68 -0.80
CA TYR A 336 31.10 -24.72 0.66
C TYR A 336 32.07 -25.75 1.24
N ARG A 337 32.41 -26.80 0.50
CA ARG A 337 33.40 -27.81 0.90
C ARG A 337 34.84 -27.40 0.58
N SER A 338 35.04 -26.54 -0.42
CA SER A 338 36.36 -25.99 -0.73
C SER A 338 36.76 -24.78 0.12
N ALA A 339 35.88 -24.33 1.01
CA ALA A 339 36.16 -23.25 1.94
C ALA A 339 37.40 -23.56 2.79
N LYS A 340 38.29 -22.57 2.94
CA LYS A 340 39.46 -22.68 3.80
C LYS A 340 39.04 -22.38 5.22
N VAL A 341 38.77 -23.42 5.97
CA VAL A 341 38.38 -23.34 7.37
C VAL A 341 39.62 -23.63 8.21
N GLU A 342 40.44 -22.61 8.44
CA GLU A 342 41.61 -22.69 9.31
C GLU A 342 41.28 -22.00 10.65
N ASN A 343 41.80 -22.54 11.76
CA ASN A 343 41.68 -21.98 13.11
C ASN A 343 40.27 -21.49 13.50
N VAL A 344 39.25 -22.35 13.34
CA VAL A 344 37.83 -22.05 13.69
C VAL A 344 37.68 -21.43 15.08
N GLU A 345 38.44 -21.92 16.06
CA GLU A 345 38.36 -21.46 17.45
C GLU A 345 38.93 -20.05 17.63
N GLU A 346 39.98 -19.70 16.88
CA GLU A 346 40.57 -18.36 16.84
C GLU A 346 39.59 -17.38 16.20
N HIS A 347 39.01 -17.72 15.05
CA HIS A 347 37.98 -16.90 14.39
C HIS A 347 36.72 -16.72 15.23
N ILE A 348 36.27 -17.76 15.95
CA ILE A 348 35.17 -17.62 16.91
C ILE A 348 35.53 -16.61 18.00
N GLN A 349 36.79 -16.58 18.45
CA GLN A 349 37.24 -15.66 19.49
C GLN A 349 37.36 -14.22 18.96
N GLU A 350 37.88 -14.03 17.75
CA GLU A 350 37.92 -12.73 17.05
C GLU A 350 36.50 -12.16 16.86
N LEU A 351 35.59 -12.95 16.28
CA LEU A 351 34.20 -12.55 16.08
C LEU A 351 33.48 -12.29 17.41
N LYS A 352 33.79 -13.04 18.47
CA LYS A 352 33.25 -12.78 19.81
C LYS A 352 33.71 -11.43 20.35
N GLU A 353 34.91 -11.00 20.00
CA GLU A 353 35.48 -9.74 20.48
C GLU A 353 34.92 -8.54 19.73
N GLU A 354 34.71 -8.67 18.43
CA GLU A 354 34.20 -7.63 17.54
C GLU A 354 32.67 -7.52 17.59
N TYR A 355 31.95 -8.65 17.57
CA TYR A 355 30.48 -8.69 17.48
C TYR A 355 29.82 -8.88 18.85
N LYS A 356 30.09 -7.93 19.75
CA LYS A 356 29.47 -7.89 21.07
C LYS A 356 28.16 -7.11 21.05
N ILE A 357 27.25 -7.50 21.95
CA ILE A 357 26.11 -6.65 22.31
C ILE A 357 26.68 -5.40 22.99
N THR A 358 26.47 -4.25 22.39
CA THR A 358 26.99 -2.96 22.85
C THR A 358 26.15 -2.42 24.00
N ASP A 359 24.83 -2.58 23.93
CA ASP A 359 23.89 -2.16 24.97
C ASP A 359 22.84 -3.24 25.28
N PRO A 360 23.08 -4.11 26.28
CA PRO A 360 22.17 -5.20 26.62
C PRO A 360 20.84 -4.71 27.21
N THR A 361 20.85 -3.55 27.84
CA THR A 361 19.65 -2.97 28.45
C THR A 361 18.71 -2.36 27.42
N LEU A 362 19.25 -1.65 26.41
CA LEU A 362 18.45 -1.17 25.28
C LEU A 362 17.94 -2.33 24.44
N LEU A 363 18.75 -3.38 24.27
CA LEU A 363 18.33 -4.61 23.62
C LEU A 363 17.14 -5.26 24.34
N ALA A 364 17.18 -5.37 25.67
CA ALA A 364 16.09 -5.94 26.45
C ALA A 364 14.79 -5.13 26.28
N TYR A 365 14.86 -3.81 26.33
CA TYR A 365 13.70 -2.95 26.04
C TYR A 365 13.21 -3.12 24.60
N GLY A 366 14.12 -3.13 23.63
CA GLY A 366 13.80 -3.29 22.21
C GLY A 366 13.12 -4.63 21.91
N LEU A 367 13.64 -5.74 22.43
CA LEU A 367 13.03 -7.06 22.29
C LEU A 367 11.68 -7.14 23.02
N GLY A 368 11.55 -6.53 24.19
CA GLY A 368 10.28 -6.44 24.91
C GLY A 368 9.21 -5.68 24.12
N VAL A 369 9.58 -4.54 23.54
CA VAL A 369 8.69 -3.74 22.69
C VAL A 369 8.36 -4.45 21.38
N LEU A 370 9.34 -5.11 20.74
CA LEU A 370 9.10 -5.90 19.54
C LEU A 370 8.13 -7.05 19.83
N ALA A 371 8.32 -7.78 20.93
CA ALA A 371 7.41 -8.83 21.36
C ALA A 371 5.99 -8.30 21.64
N PHE A 372 5.90 -7.11 22.25
CA PHE A 372 4.62 -6.42 22.45
C PHE A 372 3.94 -6.03 21.13
N ALA A 373 4.69 -5.47 20.18
CA ALA A 373 4.17 -5.13 18.85
C ALA A 373 3.69 -6.39 18.11
N VAL A 374 4.47 -7.47 18.13
CA VAL A 374 4.09 -8.77 17.55
C VAL A 374 2.81 -9.32 18.20
N LEU A 375 2.67 -9.22 19.52
CA LEU A 375 1.45 -9.63 20.21
C LEU A 375 0.22 -8.80 19.75
N LEU A 376 0.39 -7.50 19.57
CA LEU A 376 -0.67 -6.65 19.03
C LEU A 376 -0.98 -7.00 17.57
N PHE A 377 0.02 -7.32 16.74
CA PHE A 377 -0.22 -7.80 15.37
C PHE A 377 -1.02 -9.10 15.36
N LEU A 378 -0.68 -10.06 16.23
CA LEU A 378 -1.41 -11.32 16.34
C LEU A 378 -2.87 -11.13 16.78
N THR A 379 -3.15 -10.10 17.57
CA THR A 379 -4.48 -9.85 18.13
C THR A 379 -5.26 -8.74 17.41
N HIS A 380 -4.66 -8.06 16.42
CA HIS A 380 -5.23 -6.85 15.80
C HIS A 380 -6.66 -7.06 15.24
N GLY A 381 -6.90 -8.24 14.66
CA GLY A 381 -8.20 -8.58 14.06
C GLY A 381 -9.32 -8.69 15.11
N TYR A 382 -8.97 -9.07 16.35
CA TYR A 382 -9.92 -9.08 17.47
C TYR A 382 -10.27 -7.65 17.93
N TRP A 383 -9.33 -6.71 17.82
CA TRP A 383 -9.51 -5.32 18.25
C TRP A 383 -10.13 -4.43 17.18
N HIS A 384 -10.30 -4.94 15.94
CA HIS A 384 -10.64 -4.13 14.76
C HIS A 384 -9.71 -2.92 14.61
N MET A 385 -8.41 -3.17 14.83
CA MET A 385 -7.38 -2.15 14.86
C MET A 385 -6.40 -2.37 13.71
N GLU A 386 -5.97 -1.29 13.08
CA GLU A 386 -4.94 -1.35 12.05
C GLU A 386 -3.58 -1.74 12.61
N VAL A 387 -2.81 -2.48 11.81
CA VAL A 387 -1.48 -3.00 12.18
C VAL A 387 -0.49 -1.85 12.42
N SER A 388 -0.61 -0.76 11.66
CA SER A 388 0.18 0.46 11.85
C SER A 388 0.11 1.05 13.25
N ILE A 389 -1.03 0.95 13.94
CA ILE A 389 -1.21 1.52 15.29
C ILE A 389 -0.29 0.80 16.28
N ALA A 390 -0.19 -0.52 16.18
CA ALA A 390 0.70 -1.32 17.01
C ALA A 390 2.17 -0.98 16.77
N ALA A 391 2.57 -0.83 15.50
CA ALA A 391 3.93 -0.49 15.14
C ALA A 391 4.33 0.94 15.55
N LEU A 392 3.45 1.91 15.37
CA LEU A 392 3.66 3.29 15.81
C LEU A 392 3.78 3.37 17.33
N MET A 393 2.91 2.68 18.07
CA MET A 393 2.98 2.63 19.53
C MET A 393 4.30 2.00 19.99
N GLY A 394 4.69 0.87 19.40
CA GLY A 394 5.96 0.22 19.69
C GLY A 394 7.16 1.12 19.39
N GLY A 395 7.22 1.68 18.18
CA GLY A 395 8.27 2.61 17.79
C GLY A 395 8.34 3.84 18.71
N ALA A 396 7.21 4.48 19.00
CA ALA A 396 7.17 5.63 19.91
C ALA A 396 7.67 5.29 21.32
N ILE A 397 7.25 4.16 21.90
CA ILE A 397 7.71 3.70 23.22
C ILE A 397 9.23 3.47 23.19
N LEU A 398 9.73 2.71 22.22
CA LEU A 398 11.14 2.34 22.18
C LEU A 398 12.05 3.56 21.95
N VAL A 399 11.65 4.44 21.03
CA VAL A 399 12.37 5.69 20.76
C VAL A 399 12.37 6.58 21.99
N THR A 400 11.23 6.70 22.69
CA THR A 400 11.15 7.47 23.94
C THR A 400 12.09 6.91 25.00
N ILE A 401 12.10 5.59 25.20
CA ILE A 401 13.03 4.93 26.13
C ILE A 401 14.47 5.23 25.75
N ALA A 402 14.83 5.08 24.47
CA ALA A 402 16.18 5.31 23.98
C ALA A 402 16.65 6.76 24.19
N ILE A 403 15.77 7.74 23.98
CA ILE A 403 16.08 9.16 24.16
C ILE A 403 16.18 9.53 25.65
N VAL A 404 15.19 9.14 26.46
CA VAL A 404 15.16 9.49 27.90
C VAL A 404 16.31 8.86 28.66
N THR A 405 16.74 7.67 28.24
CA THR A 405 17.92 7.01 28.84
C THR A 405 19.26 7.52 28.29
N GLY A 406 19.25 8.46 27.34
CA GLY A 406 20.45 9.05 26.74
C GLY A 406 21.22 8.09 25.82
N LYS A 407 20.56 7.05 25.32
CA LYS A 407 21.18 5.96 24.55
C LYS A 407 21.08 6.12 23.04
N ALA A 408 20.15 6.96 22.59
CA ALA A 408 20.01 7.34 21.19
C ALA A 408 19.72 8.84 21.09
N ASN A 409 20.16 9.43 19.99
CA ASN A 409 19.80 10.79 19.63
C ASN A 409 18.60 10.76 18.68
N LEU A 410 17.55 11.54 19.00
CA LEU A 410 16.33 11.61 18.19
C LEU A 410 16.62 12.04 16.74
N ILE A 411 17.46 13.06 16.57
CA ILE A 411 17.79 13.61 15.25
C ILE A 411 18.54 12.56 14.44
N GLU A 412 19.53 11.90 15.04
CA GLU A 412 20.27 10.85 14.37
C GLU A 412 19.38 9.68 13.94
N LEU A 413 18.49 9.23 14.82
CA LEU A 413 17.54 8.16 14.51
C LEU A 413 16.61 8.56 13.35
N ILE A 414 16.04 9.77 13.42
CA ILE A 414 15.14 10.26 12.37
C ILE A 414 15.88 10.44 11.05
N GLU A 415 17.10 10.98 11.05
CA GLU A 415 17.83 11.31 9.82
C GLU A 415 18.49 10.10 9.16
N LYS A 416 19.06 9.18 9.96
CA LYS A 416 19.88 8.08 9.45
C LYS A 416 19.22 6.72 9.48
N ASP A 417 18.25 6.52 10.37
CA ASP A 417 17.72 5.19 10.65
C ASP A 417 16.33 4.98 10.06
N ILE A 418 15.57 6.06 9.88
CA ILE A 418 14.31 6.02 9.11
C ILE A 418 14.61 6.19 7.62
N GLU A 419 14.14 5.26 6.81
CA GLU A 419 14.29 5.32 5.35
C GLU A 419 13.28 6.26 4.70
N TRP A 420 13.46 7.57 4.88
CA TRP A 420 12.63 8.59 4.22
C TRP A 420 12.47 8.41 2.71
N PRO A 421 13.51 8.03 1.93
CA PRO A 421 13.35 7.78 0.51
C PRO A 421 12.33 6.67 0.21
N THR A 422 12.29 5.63 1.04
CA THR A 422 11.35 4.51 0.93
C THR A 422 9.92 5.00 1.25
N LEU A 423 9.72 5.73 2.35
CA LEU A 423 8.40 6.29 2.71
C LEU A 423 7.87 7.25 1.62
N MET A 424 8.71 8.17 1.14
CA MET A 424 8.34 9.10 0.06
C MET A 424 8.02 8.36 -1.24
N PHE A 425 8.76 7.29 -1.55
CA PHE A 425 8.50 6.46 -2.72
C PHE A 425 7.08 5.87 -2.68
N PHE A 426 6.66 5.28 -1.56
CA PHE A 426 5.29 4.76 -1.41
C PHE A 426 4.23 5.85 -1.55
N ILE A 427 4.43 7.00 -0.91
CA ILE A 427 3.49 8.13 -1.00
C ILE A 427 3.26 8.54 -2.45
N PHE A 428 4.32 8.75 -3.23
CA PHE A 428 4.18 9.17 -4.63
C PHE A 428 3.75 8.03 -5.56
N LEU A 429 4.13 6.80 -5.26
CA LEU A 429 3.68 5.63 -6.00
C LEU A 429 2.15 5.44 -5.87
N PHE A 430 1.61 5.56 -4.66
CA PHE A 430 0.17 5.50 -4.44
C PHE A 430 -0.57 6.60 -5.21
N MET A 431 -0.04 7.83 -5.23
CA MET A 431 -0.62 8.90 -6.05
C MET A 431 -0.62 8.57 -7.55
N ILE A 432 0.46 7.99 -8.07
CA ILE A 432 0.53 7.56 -9.46
C ILE A 432 -0.50 6.45 -9.75
N VAL A 433 -0.62 5.47 -8.86
CA VAL A 433 -1.57 4.36 -8.99
C VAL A 433 -3.01 4.88 -8.95
N GLY A 434 -3.34 5.73 -7.97
CA GLY A 434 -4.66 6.35 -7.85
C GLY A 434 -5.04 7.20 -9.07
N ALA A 435 -4.06 7.82 -9.74
CA ALA A 435 -4.28 8.55 -10.98
C ALA A 435 -4.68 7.62 -12.14
N VAL A 436 -3.98 6.51 -12.35
CA VAL A 436 -4.31 5.55 -13.42
C VAL A 436 -5.55 4.70 -13.12
N GLU A 437 -5.86 4.48 -11.85
CA GLU A 437 -7.14 3.93 -11.39
C GLU A 437 -8.30 4.87 -11.74
N SER A 438 -8.16 6.16 -11.40
CA SER A 438 -9.15 7.20 -11.66
C SER A 438 -9.45 7.36 -13.15
N THR A 439 -8.44 7.16 -14.01
CA THR A 439 -8.61 7.21 -15.47
C THR A 439 -9.06 5.90 -16.10
N GLY A 440 -8.94 4.78 -15.39
CA GLY A 440 -9.48 3.48 -15.78
C GLY A 440 -8.53 2.52 -16.45
N LEU A 441 -7.22 2.71 -16.31
CA LEU A 441 -6.22 1.74 -16.78
C LEU A 441 -6.37 0.39 -16.07
N LEU A 442 -6.60 0.41 -14.75
CA LEU A 442 -6.69 -0.80 -13.94
C LEU A 442 -7.93 -1.63 -14.31
N ALA A 443 -9.08 -0.97 -14.51
CA ALA A 443 -10.29 -1.62 -15.01
C ALA A 443 -10.08 -2.28 -16.39
N LEU A 444 -9.32 -1.65 -17.29
CA LEU A 444 -8.99 -2.24 -18.59
C LEU A 444 -8.15 -3.51 -18.44
N ILE A 445 -7.19 -3.52 -17.51
CA ILE A 445 -6.38 -4.71 -17.19
C ILE A 445 -7.28 -5.81 -16.60
N ALA A 446 -8.18 -5.46 -15.69
CA ALA A 446 -9.14 -6.40 -15.10
C ALA A 446 -10.04 -7.05 -16.17
N ASP A 447 -10.61 -6.27 -17.09
CA ASP A 447 -11.40 -6.75 -18.23
C ASP A 447 -10.60 -7.72 -19.11
N TRP A 448 -9.31 -7.44 -19.35
CA TRP A 448 -8.42 -8.33 -20.11
C TRP A 448 -8.21 -9.67 -19.40
N ILE A 449 -7.97 -9.66 -18.09
CA ILE A 449 -7.82 -10.88 -17.28
C ILE A 449 -9.12 -11.69 -17.31
N LEU A 450 -10.28 -11.04 -17.17
CA LEU A 450 -11.59 -11.69 -17.23
C LEU A 450 -11.86 -12.33 -18.60
N HIS A 451 -11.55 -11.63 -19.69
CA HIS A 451 -11.70 -12.16 -21.05
C HIS A 451 -10.76 -13.34 -21.34
N LEU A 452 -9.49 -13.26 -20.92
CA LEU A 452 -8.53 -14.35 -21.12
C LEU A 452 -8.84 -15.58 -20.26
N SER A 453 -9.30 -15.36 -19.02
CA SER A 453 -9.69 -16.45 -18.13
C SER A 453 -11.05 -17.07 -18.47
N GLN A 454 -11.86 -16.43 -19.32
CA GLN A 454 -13.24 -16.84 -19.64
C GLN A 454 -14.11 -17.03 -18.39
N GLY A 455 -13.83 -16.27 -17.33
CA GLY A 455 -14.47 -16.40 -16.02
C GLY A 455 -14.06 -17.64 -15.20
N ASN A 456 -13.08 -18.43 -15.66
CA ASN A 456 -12.55 -19.55 -14.89
C ASN A 456 -11.61 -19.03 -13.79
N PHE A 457 -12.02 -19.25 -12.54
CA PHE A 457 -11.28 -18.81 -11.35
C PHE A 457 -9.82 -19.31 -11.30
N VAL A 458 -9.58 -20.59 -11.62
CA VAL A 458 -8.24 -21.18 -11.60
C VAL A 458 -7.36 -20.58 -12.70
N ALA A 459 -7.95 -20.33 -13.87
CA ALA A 459 -7.23 -19.68 -14.97
C ALA A 459 -6.86 -18.23 -14.62
N ALA A 460 -7.79 -17.46 -14.03
CA ALA A 460 -7.52 -16.10 -13.57
C ALA A 460 -6.41 -16.06 -12.51
N LEU A 461 -6.47 -16.93 -11.50
CA LEU A 461 -5.42 -17.05 -10.49
C LEU A 461 -4.07 -17.44 -11.10
N SER A 462 -4.06 -18.38 -12.04
CA SER A 462 -2.84 -18.82 -12.71
C SER A 462 -2.22 -17.69 -13.54
N LEU A 463 -3.05 -16.90 -14.23
CA LEU A 463 -2.61 -15.73 -14.98
C LEU A 463 -1.96 -14.70 -14.06
N ILE A 464 -2.66 -14.30 -12.99
CA ILE A 464 -2.15 -13.33 -12.02
C ILE A 464 -0.84 -13.82 -11.41
N LEU A 465 -0.79 -15.08 -10.96
CA LEU A 465 0.39 -15.67 -10.32
C LEU A 465 1.62 -15.68 -11.25
N TRP A 466 1.47 -16.20 -12.47
CA TRP A 466 2.60 -16.34 -13.40
C TRP A 466 3.02 -15.01 -14.02
N VAL A 467 2.07 -14.12 -14.32
CA VAL A 467 2.40 -12.77 -14.77
C VAL A 467 3.14 -12.03 -13.67
N ALA A 468 2.66 -12.08 -12.41
CA ALA A 468 3.37 -11.48 -11.28
C ALA A 468 4.77 -12.05 -11.09
N ALA A 469 4.92 -13.38 -11.13
CA ALA A 469 6.21 -14.04 -10.96
C ALA A 469 7.23 -13.66 -12.04
N ILE A 470 6.81 -13.58 -13.32
CA ILE A 470 7.68 -13.20 -14.43
C ILE A 470 7.98 -11.70 -14.38
N MET A 471 6.97 -10.86 -14.16
CA MET A 471 7.13 -9.40 -14.13
C MET A 471 8.03 -8.97 -12.97
N SER A 472 7.95 -9.63 -11.81
CA SER A 472 8.81 -9.35 -10.65
C SER A 472 10.30 -9.59 -10.91
N ALA A 473 10.69 -10.26 -12.01
CA ALA A 473 12.09 -10.41 -12.40
C ALA A 473 12.65 -9.18 -13.14
N PHE A 474 11.78 -8.35 -13.72
CA PHE A 474 12.14 -7.15 -14.49
C PHE A 474 11.70 -5.86 -13.79
N VAL A 475 10.75 -5.97 -12.87
CA VAL A 475 10.06 -4.87 -12.22
C VAL A 475 10.12 -5.07 -10.71
N ASP A 476 10.39 -3.98 -9.99
CA ASP A 476 10.28 -3.94 -8.53
C ASP A 476 8.88 -4.43 -8.08
N ASN A 477 8.83 -5.31 -7.07
CA ASN A 477 7.62 -6.00 -6.64
C ASN A 477 6.59 -5.04 -6.01
N ILE A 478 7.08 -3.96 -5.40
CA ILE A 478 6.27 -2.91 -4.77
C ILE A 478 5.33 -2.22 -5.77
N PRO A 479 5.83 -1.53 -6.82
CA PRO A 479 4.98 -0.82 -7.75
C PRO A 479 4.09 -1.77 -8.56
N PHE A 480 4.49 -3.03 -8.72
CA PHE A 480 3.70 -4.03 -9.44
C PHE A 480 2.48 -4.42 -8.63
N THR A 481 2.69 -4.71 -7.34
CA THR A 481 1.62 -5.01 -6.41
C THR A 481 0.66 -3.83 -6.27
N ALA A 482 1.19 -2.60 -6.17
CA ALA A 482 0.37 -1.39 -6.08
C ALA A 482 -0.61 -1.26 -7.25
N THR A 483 -0.15 -1.59 -8.46
CA THR A 483 -0.93 -1.46 -9.69
C THR A 483 -1.95 -2.59 -9.87
N MET A 484 -1.65 -3.79 -9.39
CA MET A 484 -2.48 -4.99 -9.56
C MET A 484 -3.46 -5.24 -8.41
N LEU A 485 -3.44 -4.37 -7.39
CA LEU A 485 -4.30 -4.48 -6.22
C LEU A 485 -5.74 -4.07 -6.49
N PRO A 486 -6.00 -2.85 -7.02
CA PRO A 486 -7.33 -2.47 -7.49
C PRO A 486 -7.74 -3.24 -8.74
#